data_AF-A0A851X391-F1
#
_entry.id   AF-A0A851X391-F1
#
_cell.length_a   1.000
_cell.length_b   1.000
_cell.length_c   1.000
_cell.angle_alpha   90.00
_cell.angle_beta   90.00
_cell.angle_gamma   90.00
#
_symmetry.space_group_name_H-M   'P 1'
#
loop_
_entity.id
_entity.type
_entity.pdbx_description
1 polymer ?
#
loop_
_entity_poly.entity_id
_entity_poly.type
_entity_poly.pdbx_seq_one_letter_code
_entity_poly.pdbx_strand_id
1 'polypeptide(L)'
;DPNNYYHRRNEMTTTDNLEFKHHNYKEMRQVGRGWCVMEGGWVQAFQPRGIRIPALENIIKLCLQYVLKYFPWEPEFHYIAGAHGNEVLGRELILLLMQFMCQEYLAGNPRIVHLIQDTRIHLLPSVNPDGYDKAYKAGSELGGWSLGRWTQDGIDINNNFPDLNSLLWESEDQKKSKRKVPNHHIPIPDW
;
A
#
# COMPACT_ATOMS: atom_id res chain seq x y z
N ASP A 1 -16.35 -0.10 26.66
CA ASP A 1 -16.40 -1.15 27.70
C ASP A 1 -15.01 -1.79 27.80
N PRO A 2 -14.29 -1.60 28.91
CA PRO A 2 -12.96 -2.18 29.11
C PRO A 2 -12.95 -3.72 29.19
N ASN A 3 -14.12 -4.38 29.19
CA ASN A 3 -14.24 -5.84 29.27
C ASN A 3 -14.48 -6.57 27.94
N ASN A 4 -14.36 -5.90 26.79
CA ASN A 4 -14.53 -6.58 25.51
C ASN A 4 -13.42 -7.62 25.29
N TYR A 5 -13.78 -8.90 25.25
CA TYR A 5 -12.86 -10.04 25.06
C TYR A 5 -11.97 -9.90 23.80
N TYR A 6 -12.47 -9.23 22.76
CA TYR A 6 -11.72 -8.95 21.53
C TYR A 6 -10.64 -7.87 21.68
N HIS A 7 -10.76 -6.95 22.65
CA HIS A 7 -9.74 -5.92 22.89
C HIS A 7 -8.47 -6.54 23.50
N ARG A 8 -8.61 -7.40 24.51
CA ARG A 8 -7.48 -8.00 25.24
C ARG A 8 -6.57 -8.93 24.41
N ARG A 9 -7.07 -9.53 23.32
CA ARG A 9 -6.27 -10.36 22.41
C ARG A 9 -5.50 -9.57 21.35
N ASN A 10 -5.89 -8.33 21.10
CA ASN A 10 -5.30 -7.47 20.09
C ASN A 10 -4.39 -6.38 20.67
N GLU A 11 -4.43 -6.16 21.99
CA GLU A 11 -3.47 -5.31 22.69
C GLU A 11 -2.11 -6.00 22.73
N MET A 12 -1.26 -5.66 21.77
CA MET A 12 0.18 -5.91 21.86
C MET A 12 0.83 -4.68 22.48
N THR A 13 1.48 -4.87 23.63
CA THR A 13 2.38 -3.86 24.17
C THR A 13 3.67 -3.93 23.36
N THR A 14 3.79 -3.05 22.37
CA THR A 14 4.96 -3.06 21.47
C THR A 14 6.20 -2.64 22.28
N THR A 15 7.33 -3.30 22.04
CA THR A 15 8.62 -2.98 22.69
C THR A 15 9.49 -2.08 21.81
N ASP A 16 8.85 -1.45 20.82
CA ASP A 16 9.51 -1.08 19.59
C ASP A 16 10.11 0.33 19.67
N ASN A 17 11.36 0.49 19.25
CA ASN A 17 11.95 1.79 18.91
C ASN A 17 11.56 2.18 17.48
N LEU A 18 10.26 2.38 17.21
CA LEU A 18 9.78 2.83 15.90
C LEU A 18 10.11 4.32 15.71
N GLU A 19 10.70 4.67 14.57
CA GLU A 19 11.02 6.05 14.24
C GLU A 19 9.75 6.75 13.71
N PHE A 20 9.05 7.46 14.60
CA PHE A 20 7.88 8.26 14.23
C PHE A 20 8.32 9.59 13.60
N LYS A 21 8.47 9.59 12.28
CA LYS A 21 8.71 10.79 11.47
C LYS A 21 8.13 10.64 10.07
N HIS A 22 8.06 11.75 9.35
CA HIS A 22 7.82 11.71 7.91
C HIS A 22 9.10 11.35 7.18
N HIS A 23 9.07 10.26 6.41
CA HIS A 23 10.24 9.81 5.66
C HIS A 23 10.23 10.44 4.29
N ASN A 24 11.25 11.23 3.95
CA ASN A 24 11.44 11.64 2.58
C ASN A 24 11.73 10.42 1.69
N TYR A 25 11.74 10.62 0.38
CA TYR A 25 11.89 9.52 -0.56
C TYR A 25 13.20 8.72 -0.38
N LYS A 26 14.32 9.38 -0.10
CA LYS A 26 15.62 8.73 0.12
C LYS A 26 15.63 7.92 1.41
N GLU A 27 15.05 8.45 2.48
CA GLU A 27 14.93 7.78 3.77
C GLU A 27 14.04 6.54 3.65
N MET A 28 12.88 6.64 3.00
CA MET A 28 12.00 5.50 2.74
C MET A 28 12.73 4.37 2.00
N ARG A 29 13.56 4.70 0.99
CA ARG A 29 14.41 3.73 0.30
C ARG A 29 15.41 3.05 1.25
N GLN A 30 15.98 3.80 2.18
CA GLN A 30 16.95 3.28 3.14
C GLN A 30 16.28 2.35 4.14
N VAL A 31 15.10 2.73 4.67
CA VAL A 31 14.31 1.90 5.57
C VAL A 31 14.00 0.56 4.91
N GLY A 32 13.43 0.56 3.70
CA GLY A 32 13.12 -0.69 2.98
C GLY A 32 14.35 -1.59 2.74
N ARG A 33 15.51 -1.00 2.44
CA ARG A 33 16.76 -1.78 2.25
C ARG A 33 17.36 -2.29 3.55
N GLY A 34 17.31 -1.51 4.62
CA GLY A 34 17.85 -1.91 5.92
C GLY A 34 17.21 -3.20 6.41
N TRP A 35 15.88 -3.28 6.35
CA TRP A 35 15.13 -4.48 6.75
C TRP A 35 15.37 -5.67 5.81
N CYS A 36 15.49 -5.46 4.50
CA CYS A 36 15.86 -6.56 3.58
C CYS A 36 17.19 -7.22 3.94
N VAL A 37 18.17 -6.45 4.44
CA VAL A 37 19.50 -6.94 4.78
C VAL A 37 19.52 -7.63 6.15
N MET A 38 18.78 -7.12 7.12
CA MET A 38 18.74 -7.66 8.50
C MET A 38 18.03 -9.01 8.58
N GLU A 39 16.99 -9.22 7.76
CA GLU A 39 16.07 -10.35 7.94
C GLU A 39 16.51 -11.64 7.21
N GLY A 40 17.63 -11.69 6.50
CA GLY A 40 18.12 -12.98 5.97
C GLY A 40 17.27 -13.62 4.84
N GLY A 41 16.44 -12.84 4.13
CA GLY A 41 15.95 -13.20 2.79
C GLY A 41 14.44 -13.35 2.58
N TRP A 42 13.60 -13.26 3.62
CA TRP A 42 12.13 -13.33 3.52
C TRP A 42 11.46 -11.95 3.36
N VAL A 43 12.26 -10.88 3.36
CA VAL A 43 11.84 -9.53 2.96
C VAL A 43 12.52 -9.18 1.64
N GLN A 44 11.74 -8.79 0.63
CA GLN A 44 12.24 -8.37 -0.68
C GLN A 44 11.74 -6.98 -1.07
N ALA A 45 12.67 -6.09 -1.37
CA ALA A 45 12.37 -4.81 -2.01
C ALA A 45 12.41 -4.96 -3.53
N PHE A 46 11.26 -4.73 -4.16
CA PHE A 46 11.10 -4.64 -5.60
C PHE A 46 11.10 -3.18 -6.05
N GLN A 47 11.93 -2.87 -7.03
CA GLN A 47 11.89 -1.62 -7.78
C GLN A 47 11.54 -1.94 -9.23
N PRO A 48 10.56 -1.26 -9.84
CA PRO A 48 10.30 -1.43 -11.26
C PRO A 48 11.52 -0.97 -12.05
N ARG A 49 12.18 -1.90 -12.77
CA ARG A 49 13.27 -1.55 -13.70
C ARG A 49 12.69 -1.42 -15.11
N GLY A 50 13.03 -0.34 -15.81
CA GLY A 50 12.68 -0.14 -17.21
C GLY A 50 11.29 0.46 -17.48
N ILE A 51 10.61 0.99 -16.46
CA ILE A 51 9.38 1.75 -16.66
C ILE A 51 9.75 3.17 -17.07
N ARG A 52 9.43 3.57 -18.31
CA ARG A 52 9.70 4.91 -18.88
C ARG A 52 8.83 6.04 -18.31
N ILE A 53 8.22 5.83 -17.16
CA ILE A 53 7.41 6.82 -16.45
C ILE A 53 8.20 7.16 -15.17
N PRO A 54 8.83 8.34 -15.09
CA PRO A 54 9.68 8.74 -13.96
C PRO A 54 9.00 8.56 -12.59
N ALA A 55 7.69 8.77 -12.50
CA ALA A 55 6.89 8.55 -11.30
C ALA A 55 6.90 7.09 -10.81
N LEU A 56 6.94 6.13 -11.74
CA LEU A 56 6.87 4.69 -11.45
C LEU A 56 8.25 4.08 -11.17
N GLU A 57 9.34 4.66 -11.69
CA GLU A 57 10.72 4.28 -11.31
C GLU A 57 10.96 4.46 -9.80
N ASN A 58 10.15 5.35 -9.20
CA ASN A 58 10.26 5.70 -7.81
C ASN A 58 9.40 4.87 -6.86
N ILE A 59 8.59 3.95 -7.37
CA ILE A 59 7.78 3.08 -6.51
C ILE A 59 8.66 2.02 -5.86
N ILE A 60 8.50 1.83 -4.55
CA ILE A 60 9.11 0.72 -3.81
C ILE A 60 7.99 -0.19 -3.33
N LYS A 61 8.00 -1.42 -3.83
CA LYS A 61 7.13 -2.49 -3.34
C LYS A 61 7.95 -3.40 -2.44
N LEU A 62 7.50 -3.58 -1.21
CA LEU A 62 8.10 -4.53 -0.27
C LEU A 62 7.25 -5.79 -0.26
N CYS A 63 7.89 -6.95 -0.26
CA CYS A 63 7.24 -8.24 -0.17
C CYS A 63 7.76 -8.95 1.08
N LEU A 64 6.85 -9.35 1.96
CA LEU A 64 7.13 -10.23 3.10
C LEU A 64 6.66 -11.63 2.70
N GLN A 65 7.59 -12.58 2.63
CA GLN A 65 7.29 -13.95 2.26
C GLN A 65 8.34 -14.91 2.83
N TYR A 66 7.89 -15.93 3.57
CA TYR A 66 8.80 -16.92 4.19
C TYR A 66 9.65 -17.70 3.17
N VAL A 67 9.10 -18.01 1.98
CA VAL A 67 9.81 -18.72 0.90
C VAL A 67 9.66 -17.94 -0.40
N LEU A 68 10.74 -17.73 -1.15
CA LEU A 68 10.75 -16.97 -2.42
C LEU A 68 10.02 -17.66 -3.60
N LYS A 69 9.16 -18.63 -3.32
CA LYS A 69 8.45 -19.45 -4.29
C LYS A 69 6.96 -19.19 -4.16
N TYR A 70 6.29 -19.03 -5.29
CA TYR A 70 4.83 -18.96 -5.33
C TYR A 70 4.22 -20.35 -5.05
N PHE A 71 3.23 -20.38 -4.16
CA PHE A 71 2.41 -21.55 -3.91
C PHE A 71 0.95 -21.25 -4.25
N PRO A 72 0.25 -22.07 -5.05
CA PRO A 72 -1.14 -21.82 -5.48
C PRO A 72 -2.16 -21.66 -4.35
N TRP A 73 -1.83 -22.14 -3.15
CA TRP A 73 -2.71 -22.13 -1.98
C TRP A 73 -2.39 -20.99 -1.02
N GLU A 74 -1.28 -20.27 -1.22
CA GLU A 74 -0.88 -19.15 -0.39
C GLU A 74 -1.63 -17.89 -0.86
N PRO A 75 -2.51 -17.29 -0.05
CA PRO A 75 -3.18 -16.05 -0.42
C PRO A 75 -2.19 -14.91 -0.61
N GLU A 76 -2.40 -14.10 -1.65
CA GLU A 76 -1.67 -12.85 -1.85
C GLU A 76 -2.48 -11.67 -1.33
N PHE A 77 -1.85 -10.85 -0.50
CA PHE A 77 -2.45 -9.68 0.11
C PHE A 77 -1.64 -8.44 -0.26
N HIS A 78 -2.30 -7.28 -0.44
CA HIS A 78 -1.59 -6.02 -0.60
C HIS A 78 -2.18 -4.87 0.22
N TYR A 79 -1.30 -4.00 0.70
CA TYR A 79 -1.64 -2.64 1.11
C TYR A 79 -0.96 -1.63 0.21
N ILE A 80 -1.73 -0.61 -0.17
CA ILE A 80 -1.30 0.47 -1.05
C ILE A 80 -1.64 1.79 -0.39
N ALA A 81 -0.68 2.71 -0.34
CA ALA A 81 -0.89 4.07 0.16
C ALA A 81 -0.19 5.11 -0.72
N GLY A 82 -0.47 6.38 -0.42
CA GLY A 82 0.13 7.52 -1.10
C GLY A 82 -0.26 7.61 -2.57
N ALA A 83 -1.50 7.25 -2.93
CA ALA A 83 -2.05 7.51 -4.27
C ALA A 83 -2.18 9.03 -4.50
N HIS A 84 -2.67 9.75 -3.49
CA HIS A 84 -2.46 11.18 -3.38
C HIS A 84 -1.20 11.41 -2.55
N GLY A 85 -0.25 12.18 -3.08
CA GLY A 85 1.04 12.37 -2.43
C GLY A 85 0.97 13.14 -1.11
N ASN A 86 -0.03 14.00 -0.94
CA ASN A 86 -0.27 14.78 0.28
C ASN A 86 -1.08 14.04 1.36
N GLU A 87 -1.63 12.86 1.08
CA GLU A 87 -2.34 12.03 2.05
C GLU A 87 -1.34 11.09 2.77
N VAL A 88 -0.47 11.69 3.59
CA VAL A 88 0.79 11.07 4.06
C VAL A 88 0.59 9.96 5.10
N LEU A 89 -0.50 9.98 5.88
CA LEU A 89 -0.66 9.07 7.03
C LEU A 89 -0.54 7.58 6.64
N GLY A 90 -1.19 7.17 5.55
CA GLY A 90 -1.15 5.78 5.09
C GLY A 90 0.26 5.30 4.70
N ARG A 91 1.07 6.20 4.13
CA ARG A 91 2.47 5.91 3.77
C ARG A 91 3.29 5.53 4.99
N GLU A 92 3.22 6.35 6.04
CA GLU A 92 3.99 6.13 7.27
C GLU A 92 3.47 4.92 8.04
N LEU A 93 2.14 4.69 8.07
CA LEU A 93 1.57 3.48 8.68
C LEU A 93 2.05 2.19 8.00
N ILE A 94 2.20 2.18 6.67
CA ILE A 94 2.75 1.02 5.96
C ILE A 94 4.23 0.79 6.31
N LEU A 95 5.02 1.86 6.45
CA LEU A 95 6.42 1.75 6.86
C LEU A 95 6.55 1.22 8.29
N LEU A 96 5.73 1.72 9.21
CA LEU A 96 5.67 1.26 10.60
C LEU A 96 5.19 -0.19 10.67
N LEU A 97 4.16 -0.56 9.89
CA LEU A 97 3.67 -1.94 9.83
C LEU A 97 4.76 -2.91 9.36
N MET A 98 5.57 -2.51 8.37
CA MET A 98 6.71 -3.32 7.95
C MET A 98 7.72 -3.52 9.08
N GLN A 99 8.11 -2.45 9.78
CA GLN A 99 9.06 -2.51 10.90
C GLN A 99 8.54 -3.45 11.99
N PHE A 100 7.28 -3.26 12.39
CA PHE A 100 6.59 -4.08 13.36
C PHE A 100 6.55 -5.56 12.95
N MET A 101 6.17 -5.86 11.71
CA MET A 101 6.12 -7.24 11.21
C MET A 101 7.48 -7.93 11.23
N CYS A 102 8.57 -7.23 10.87
CA CYS A 102 9.92 -7.77 10.93
C CYS A 102 10.35 -8.05 12.38
N GLN A 103 10.22 -7.06 13.26
CA GLN A 103 10.63 -7.17 14.66
C GLN A 103 9.87 -8.27 15.40
N GLU A 104 8.55 -8.32 15.26
CA GLU A 104 7.72 -9.31 15.95
C GLU A 104 7.94 -10.73 15.42
N TYR A 105 8.24 -10.88 14.14
CA TYR A 105 8.61 -12.18 13.61
C TYR A 105 9.95 -12.66 14.18
N LEU A 106 10.97 -11.78 14.26
CA LEU A 106 12.25 -12.09 14.91
C LEU A 106 12.09 -12.41 16.40
N ALA A 107 11.17 -11.73 17.08
CA ALA A 107 10.81 -12.01 18.47
C ALA A 107 10.06 -13.33 18.64
N GLY A 108 9.66 -13.99 17.54
CA GLY A 108 8.92 -15.26 17.58
C GLY A 108 7.46 -15.10 17.95
N ASN A 109 6.84 -13.93 17.72
CA ASN A 109 5.43 -13.72 17.98
C ASN A 109 4.58 -14.69 17.15
N PRO A 110 3.81 -15.61 17.78
CA PRO A 110 3.13 -16.68 17.07
C PRO A 110 2.10 -16.17 16.06
N ARG A 111 1.48 -15.00 16.31
CA ARG A 111 0.51 -14.40 15.38
C ARG A 111 1.18 -13.88 14.13
N ILE A 112 2.31 -13.19 14.27
CA ILE A 112 3.01 -12.57 13.14
C ILE A 112 3.77 -13.62 12.33
N VAL A 113 4.37 -14.61 13.01
CA VAL A 113 4.98 -15.78 12.35
C VAL A 113 3.97 -16.51 11.48
N HIS A 114 2.80 -16.86 12.03
CA HIS A 114 1.74 -17.52 11.26
C HIS A 114 1.25 -16.66 10.09
N LEU A 115 1.04 -15.36 10.32
CA LEU A 115 0.60 -14.42 9.27
C LEU A 115 1.58 -14.36 8.09
N ILE A 116 2.88 -14.31 8.34
CA ILE A 116 3.92 -14.20 7.30
C ILE A 116 4.22 -15.54 6.61
N GLN A 117 4.02 -16.66 7.31
CA GLN A 117 4.23 -18.00 6.73
C GLN A 117 3.08 -18.44 5.83
N ASP A 118 1.85 -18.01 6.15
CA ASP A 118 0.65 -18.45 5.44
C ASP A 118 0.09 -17.41 4.46
N THR A 119 0.68 -16.22 4.37
CA THR A 119 0.23 -15.15 3.47
C THR A 119 1.40 -14.45 2.80
N ARG A 120 1.31 -14.25 1.49
CA ARG A 120 2.23 -13.42 0.73
C ARG A 120 1.81 -11.96 0.80
N ILE A 121 2.53 -11.15 1.57
CA ILE A 121 2.13 -9.77 1.86
C ILE A 121 2.95 -8.79 1.02
N HIS A 122 2.24 -7.91 0.31
CA HIS A 122 2.81 -6.86 -0.50
C HIS A 122 2.49 -5.47 0.08
N LEU A 123 3.52 -4.70 0.40
CA LEU A 123 3.40 -3.37 0.97
C LEU A 123 3.89 -2.32 -0.03
N LEU A 124 3.03 -1.37 -0.37
CA LEU A 124 3.31 -0.27 -1.29
C LEU A 124 3.07 1.06 -0.58
N PRO A 125 4.07 1.62 0.14
CA PRO A 125 3.89 2.82 0.94
C PRO A 125 3.61 4.08 0.11
N SER A 126 3.99 4.13 -1.17
CA SER A 126 3.86 5.34 -1.98
C SER A 126 3.69 5.02 -3.46
N VAL A 127 2.50 5.27 -4.00
CA VAL A 127 2.20 5.21 -5.44
C VAL A 127 2.58 6.51 -6.16
N ASN A 128 2.39 7.66 -5.50
CA ASN A 128 2.70 9.01 -6.02
C ASN A 128 3.87 9.65 -5.24
N PRO A 129 5.12 9.17 -5.42
CA PRO A 129 6.27 9.72 -4.72
C PRO A 129 6.58 11.18 -5.11
N ASP A 130 6.25 11.59 -6.33
CA ASP A 130 6.51 12.94 -6.83
C ASP A 130 5.58 13.98 -6.18
N GLY A 131 4.29 13.63 -6.06
CA GLY A 131 3.31 14.45 -5.34
C GLY A 131 3.70 14.58 -3.86
N TYR A 132 4.17 13.49 -3.25
CA TYR A 132 4.65 13.51 -1.87
C TYR A 132 5.87 14.41 -1.70
N ASP A 133 6.87 14.34 -2.58
CA ASP A 133 8.07 15.18 -2.47
C ASP A 133 7.74 16.69 -2.52
N LYS A 134 6.75 17.07 -3.35
CA LYS A 134 6.22 18.45 -3.39
C LYS A 134 5.55 18.84 -2.06
N ALA A 135 4.67 17.99 -1.54
CA ALA A 135 3.98 18.25 -0.27
C ALA A 135 4.95 18.29 0.92
N TYR A 136 5.91 17.35 0.95
CA TYR A 136 6.93 17.24 2.00
C TYR A 136 7.83 18.49 2.06
N LYS A 137 8.29 18.99 0.90
CA LYS A 137 9.13 20.20 0.83
C LYS A 137 8.39 21.47 1.24
N ALA A 138 7.11 21.56 0.93
CA ALA A 138 6.28 22.70 1.32
C ALA A 138 5.97 22.68 2.83
N GLY A 139 5.86 21.49 3.42
CA GLY A 139 5.50 21.31 4.82
C GLY A 139 3.99 21.37 5.05
N SER A 140 3.56 20.87 6.21
CA SER A 140 2.14 20.66 6.52
C SER A 140 1.33 21.96 6.57
N GLU A 141 1.95 23.09 6.93
CA GLU A 141 1.24 24.37 7.08
C GLU A 141 0.95 25.06 5.73
N LEU A 142 1.75 24.75 4.71
CA LEU A 142 1.64 25.33 3.36
C LEU A 142 1.00 24.36 2.35
N GLY A 143 0.88 23.08 2.72
CA GLY A 143 0.34 22.00 1.90
C GLY A 143 -1.17 21.86 2.01
N GLY A 144 -1.92 22.85 1.50
CA GLY A 144 -3.38 22.75 1.41
C GLY A 144 -3.88 21.52 0.63
N TRP A 145 -5.20 21.39 0.46
CA TRP A 145 -5.83 20.19 -0.11
C TRP A 145 -5.26 19.72 -1.48
N SER A 146 -4.77 20.67 -2.29
CA SER A 146 -4.31 20.45 -3.66
C SER A 146 -2.82 20.12 -3.79
N LEU A 147 -1.97 20.67 -2.92
CA LEU A 147 -0.53 20.65 -3.13
C LEU A 147 0.02 19.24 -2.92
N GLY A 148 0.51 18.61 -4.00
CA GLY A 148 1.03 17.24 -3.95
C GLY A 148 -0.02 16.15 -4.11
N ARG A 149 -1.28 16.49 -4.39
CA ARG A 149 -2.36 15.52 -4.64
C ARG A 149 -2.15 14.76 -5.96
N TRP A 150 -1.99 15.49 -7.06
CA TRP A 150 -1.82 14.94 -8.40
C TRP A 150 -0.38 14.48 -8.68
N THR A 151 -0.19 13.70 -9.74
CA THR A 151 1.14 13.37 -10.27
C THR A 151 1.85 14.62 -10.82
N GLN A 152 3.11 14.47 -11.24
CA GLN A 152 3.82 15.54 -11.92
C GLN A 152 3.10 16.06 -13.17
N ASP A 153 2.37 15.19 -13.88
CA ASP A 153 1.62 15.51 -15.09
C ASP A 153 0.20 16.06 -14.80
N GLY A 154 -0.15 16.30 -13.53
CA GLY A 154 -1.47 16.82 -13.15
C GLY A 154 -2.58 15.76 -13.16
N ILE A 155 -2.24 14.47 -13.17
CA ILE A 155 -3.20 13.37 -13.20
C ILE A 155 -3.57 12.97 -11.77
N ASP A 156 -4.87 12.79 -11.52
CA ASP A 156 -5.35 12.22 -10.25
C ASP A 156 -5.35 10.69 -10.43
N ILE A 157 -4.47 10.00 -9.71
CA ILE A 157 -4.30 8.55 -9.85
C ILE A 157 -5.61 7.82 -9.56
N ASN A 158 -6.38 8.27 -8.56
CA ASN A 158 -7.63 7.61 -8.18
C ASN A 158 -8.75 7.81 -9.21
N ASN A 159 -8.63 8.81 -10.09
CA ASN A 159 -9.56 9.04 -11.19
C ASN A 159 -9.00 8.60 -12.55
N ASN A 160 -7.87 7.88 -12.58
CA ASN A 160 -7.21 7.42 -13.81
C ASN A 160 -7.29 5.90 -14.02
N PHE A 161 -8.20 5.22 -13.31
CA PHE A 161 -8.51 3.81 -13.53
C PHE A 161 -9.56 3.67 -14.64
N PRO A 162 -9.51 2.61 -15.47
CA PRO A 162 -10.55 2.35 -16.45
C PRO A 162 -11.93 2.25 -15.79
N ASP A 163 -12.88 3.06 -16.26
CA ASP A 163 -14.27 2.98 -15.81
C ASP A 163 -14.98 1.82 -16.52
N LEU A 164 -15.08 0.70 -15.81
CA LEU A 164 -15.82 -0.48 -16.27
C LEU A 164 -17.30 -0.40 -15.93
N ASN A 165 -17.72 0.51 -15.05
CA ASN A 165 -19.12 0.64 -14.66
C ASN A 165 -19.91 1.26 -15.81
N SER A 166 -19.46 2.38 -16.37
CA SER A 166 -20.14 2.99 -17.52
C SER A 166 -20.21 2.04 -18.71
N LEU A 167 -19.12 1.32 -19.01
CA LEU A 167 -19.08 0.33 -20.08
C LEU A 167 -20.08 -0.83 -19.86
N LEU A 168 -20.26 -1.27 -18.61
CA LEU A 168 -21.26 -2.29 -18.29
C LEU A 168 -22.67 -1.78 -18.59
N TRP A 169 -23.03 -0.60 -18.07
CA TRP A 169 -24.37 -0.04 -18.20
C TRP A 169 -24.71 0.33 -19.64
N GLU A 170 -23.78 0.89 -20.42
CA GLU A 170 -23.96 1.13 -21.86
C GLU A 170 -24.26 -0.16 -22.63
N SER A 171 -23.57 -1.25 -22.29
CA SER A 171 -23.75 -2.56 -22.94
C SER A 171 -25.13 -3.16 -22.63
N GLU A 172 -25.62 -2.95 -21.41
CA GLU A 172 -26.97 -3.38 -20.99
C GLU A 172 -28.06 -2.57 -21.70
N ASP A 173 -27.94 -1.24 -21.74
CA ASP A 173 -28.89 -0.35 -22.42
C ASP A 173 -28.98 -0.64 -23.92
N GLN A 174 -27.84 -0.88 -24.55
CA GLN A 174 -27.77 -1.22 -25.97
C GLN A 174 -28.15 -2.68 -26.26
N LYS A 175 -28.48 -3.49 -25.22
CA LYS A 175 -28.77 -4.92 -25.31
C LYS A 175 -27.69 -5.71 -26.06
N LYS A 176 -26.44 -5.24 -25.99
CA LYS A 176 -25.28 -5.84 -26.67
C LYS A 176 -24.77 -7.06 -25.93
N SER A 177 -25.01 -7.16 -24.62
CA SER A 177 -24.60 -8.32 -23.85
C SER A 177 -25.49 -9.54 -24.13
N LYS A 178 -24.85 -10.64 -24.55
CA LYS A 178 -25.51 -11.95 -24.74
C LYS A 178 -25.85 -12.63 -23.41
N ARG A 179 -25.26 -12.18 -22.28
CA ARG A 179 -25.42 -12.80 -20.97
C ARG A 179 -25.70 -11.73 -19.92
N LYS A 180 -26.80 -11.90 -19.17
CA LYS A 180 -27.08 -11.06 -18.00
C LYS A 180 -26.05 -11.39 -16.91
N VAL A 181 -25.42 -10.36 -16.37
CA VAL A 181 -24.51 -10.47 -15.22
C VAL A 181 -25.16 -9.83 -13.99
N PRO A 182 -24.90 -10.34 -12.77
CA PRO A 182 -25.36 -9.66 -11.57
C PRO A 182 -24.73 -8.27 -11.46
N ASN A 183 -25.54 -7.22 -11.43
CA ASN A 183 -25.09 -5.81 -11.40
C ASN A 183 -25.62 -5.04 -10.18
N HIS A 184 -26.30 -5.70 -9.25
CA HIS A 184 -27.06 -5.07 -8.14
C HIS A 184 -26.19 -4.31 -7.11
N HIS A 185 -24.86 -4.46 -7.17
CA HIS A 185 -23.90 -3.77 -6.32
C HIS A 185 -23.00 -2.79 -7.09
N ILE A 186 -23.27 -2.62 -8.39
CA ILE A 186 -22.51 -1.72 -9.25
C ILE A 186 -23.29 -0.40 -9.31
N PRO A 187 -22.69 0.74 -8.93
CA PRO A 187 -23.33 2.04 -9.02
C PRO A 187 -23.81 2.31 -10.46
N ILE A 188 -25.01 2.85 -10.59
CA ILE A 188 -25.51 3.37 -11.86
C ILE A 188 -24.84 4.74 -12.09
N PRO A 189 -24.20 4.97 -13.24
CA PRO A 189 -23.59 6.26 -13.54
C PRO A 189 -24.64 7.39 -13.63
N ASP A 190 -24.21 8.61 -13.30
CA ASP A 190 -25.09 9.81 -13.27
C ASP A 190 -25.24 10.52 -14.63
N TRP A 191 -24.66 9.97 -15.71
CA TRP A 191 -24.58 10.62 -17.03
C TRP A 191 -25.80 10.39 -17.94
#